data_AF-A0A6C0CGA6-F1
#
_entry.id   AF-A0A6C0CGA6-F1
#
_cell.length_a   1.000
_cell.length_b   1.000
_cell.length_c   1.000
_cell.angle_alpha   90.00
_cell.angle_beta   90.00
_cell.angle_gamma   90.00
#
_symmetry.space_group_name_H-M   'P 1'
#
loop_
_entity.id
_entity.type
_entity.pdbx_description
1 polymer ?
#
loop_
_entity_poly.entity_id
_entity_poly.type
_entity_poly.pdbx_seq_one_letter_code
_entity_poly.pdbx_strand_id
1 'polypeptide(L)'
;MNSFARTAKEALKDQLDKLEANEHRQIFDIVQRHTSEFTKTEKGILVSTNVLNDECLSEIQKYVTFCLDQKKRMDEDQKTRKTYERMIPE
;
A
#
# COMPACT_ATOMS: atom_id res chain seq x y z
N MET A 1 17.40 11.44 -11.47
CA MET A 1 16.40 12.36 -10.89
C MET A 1 15.04 11.73 -11.09
N ASN A 2 14.35 11.41 -10.01
CA ASN A 2 13.05 10.74 -10.07
C ASN A 2 11.97 11.76 -10.49
N SER A 3 11.19 11.45 -11.54
CA SER A 3 10.25 12.40 -12.17
C SER A 3 8.86 12.38 -11.55
N PHE A 4 8.66 11.61 -10.48
CA PHE A 4 7.40 11.56 -9.75
C PHE A 4 6.96 12.94 -9.21
N ALA A 5 5.73 13.33 -9.58
CA ALA A 5 5.10 14.56 -9.09
C ALA A 5 5.00 14.55 -7.56
N ARG A 6 5.28 15.70 -6.92
CA ARG A 6 5.21 15.86 -5.47
C ARG A 6 3.84 15.46 -4.91
N THR A 7 2.77 15.86 -5.60
CA THR A 7 1.39 15.50 -5.25
C THR A 7 1.15 13.99 -5.25
N ALA A 8 1.75 13.24 -6.18
CA ALA A 8 1.65 11.79 -6.22
C ALA A 8 2.39 11.15 -5.03
N LYS A 9 3.54 11.70 -4.64
CA LYS A 9 4.30 11.24 -3.47
C LYS A 9 3.53 11.48 -2.16
N GLU A 10 2.85 12.62 -2.05
CA GLU A 10 1.99 12.94 -0.91
C GLU A 10 0.78 12.00 -0.85
N ALA A 11 0.08 11.81 -1.97
CA ALA A 11 -1.04 10.87 -2.05
C ALA A 11 -0.62 9.44 -1.70
N LEU A 12 0.54 8.98 -2.19
CA LEU A 12 1.09 7.67 -1.86
C LEU A 12 1.35 7.53 -0.36
N LYS A 13 1.89 8.58 0.28
CA LYS A 13 2.12 8.62 1.73
C LYS A 13 0.80 8.49 2.51
N ASP A 14 -0.24 9.23 2.12
CA ASP A 14 -1.56 9.14 2.75
C ASP A 14 -2.22 7.76 2.55
N GLN A 15 -1.98 7.12 1.40
CA GLN A 15 -2.47 5.76 1.16
C GLN A 15 -1.69 4.73 1.99
N LEU A 16 -0.37 4.89 2.11
CA LEU A 16 0.49 4.03 2.92
C LEU A 16 0.03 4.05 4.39
N ASP A 17 -0.31 5.22 4.94
CA ASP A 17 -0.77 5.36 6.34
C ASP A 17 -2.07 4.58 6.63
N LYS A 18 -2.86 4.27 5.59
CA LYS A 18 -4.11 3.49 5.70
C LYS A 18 -3.91 1.98 5.65
N LEU A 19 -2.68 1.54 5.38
CA LEU A 19 -2.33 0.13 5.27
C LEU A 19 -1.95 -0.45 6.64
N GLU A 20 -2.06 -1.76 6.76
CA GLU A 20 -1.70 -2.51 7.95
C GLU A 20 -0.21 -2.84 7.96
N ALA A 21 0.32 -3.16 9.15
CA ALA A 21 1.73 -3.46 9.35
C ALA A 21 2.27 -4.56 8.40
N ASN A 22 1.43 -5.53 8.02
CA ASN A 22 1.79 -6.58 7.07
C ASN A 22 2.00 -6.06 5.65
N GLU A 23 1.13 -5.14 5.21
CA GLU A 23 1.21 -4.51 3.90
C GLU A 23 2.44 -3.59 3.83
N HIS A 24 2.71 -2.83 4.90
CA HIS A 24 3.95 -2.06 5.04
C HIS A 24 5.21 -2.94 4.93
N ARG A 25 5.18 -4.14 5.47
CA ARG A 25 6.30 -5.09 5.39
C ARG A 25 6.56 -5.53 3.95
N GLN A 26 5.49 -5.75 3.18
CA GLN A 26 5.59 -6.14 1.78
C GLN A 26 6.07 -4.98 0.90
N ILE A 27 5.60 -3.77 1.16
CA ILE A 27 6.11 -2.55 0.54
C ILE A 27 7.60 -2.37 0.82
N PHE A 28 8.03 -2.63 2.05
CA PHE A 28 9.45 -2.57 2.39
C PHE A 28 10.29 -3.61 1.62
N ASP A 29 9.77 -4.81 1.39
CA ASP A 29 10.45 -5.83 0.56
C ASP A 29 10.65 -5.33 -0.88
N ILE A 30 9.63 -4.67 -1.46
CA ILE A 30 9.72 -4.03 -2.79
C ILE A 30 10.80 -2.95 -2.78
N VAL A 31 10.82 -2.10 -1.77
CA VAL A 31 11.86 -1.06 -1.62
C VAL A 31 13.25 -1.69 -1.54
N GLN A 32 13.41 -2.74 -0.73
CA GLN A 32 14.69 -3.42 -0.51
C GLN A 32 15.25 -4.05 -1.79
N ARG A 33 14.40 -4.48 -2.73
CA ARG A 33 14.82 -5.03 -4.03
C ARG A 33 15.38 -3.96 -4.97
N HIS A 34 14.91 -2.72 -4.85
CA HIS A 34 15.29 -1.63 -5.74
C HIS A 34 16.35 -0.70 -5.14
N THR A 35 16.38 -0.56 -3.82
CA THR A 35 17.35 0.30 -3.13
C THR A 35 17.75 -0.26 -1.78
N SER A 36 19.04 -0.15 -1.48
CA SER A 36 19.60 -0.48 -0.15
C SER A 36 19.77 0.76 0.73
N GLU A 37 19.43 1.94 0.21
CA GLU A 37 19.56 3.22 0.92
C GLU A 37 18.30 3.53 1.73
N PHE A 38 18.12 2.78 2.81
CA PHE A 38 17.08 3.00 3.80
C PHE A 38 17.69 3.10 5.20
N THR A 39 17.11 3.95 6.04
CA THR A 39 17.55 4.09 7.44
C THR A 39 16.60 3.30 8.32
N LYS A 40 17.10 2.22 8.92
CA LYS A 40 16.36 1.44 9.91
C LYS A 40 16.54 2.08 11.30
N THR A 41 15.43 2.37 11.96
CA THR A 41 15.38 2.88 13.34
C THR A 41 14.57 1.91 14.21
N GLU A 42 14.67 2.02 15.54
CA GLU A 42 13.89 1.17 16.46
C GLU A 42 12.37 1.29 16.27
N LYS A 43 11.89 2.43 15.77
CA LYS A 43 10.45 2.70 15.55
C LYS A 43 9.97 2.39 14.14
N GLY A 44 10.87 2.07 13.21
CA GLY A 44 10.48 1.82 11.82
C GLY A 44 11.57 2.13 10.81
N ILE A 45 11.17 2.24 9.55
CA ILE A 45 12.08 2.34 8.41
C ILE A 45 11.83 3.68 7.73
N LEU A 46 12.88 4.48 7.60
CA LEU A 46 12.87 5.76 6.91
C LEU A 46 13.46 5.55 5.52
N VAL A 47 12.66 5.82 4.49
CA VAL A 47 13.06 5.71 3.09
C VAL A 47 12.92 7.09 2.45
N SER A 48 13.99 7.56 1.82
CA SER A 48 13.99 8.83 1.11
C SER A 48 13.51 8.63 -0.34
N THR A 49 12.42 9.30 -0.71
CA THR A 49 11.87 9.31 -2.09
C THR A 49 12.76 9.97 -3.13
N ASN A 50 13.88 10.56 -2.72
CA ASN A 50 14.91 11.07 -3.63
C ASN A 50 15.85 9.98 -4.15
N VAL A 51 15.97 8.88 -3.41
CA VAL A 51 16.89 7.77 -3.70
C VAL A 51 16.16 6.59 -4.33
N LEU A 52 14.82 6.60 -4.24
CA LEU A 52 13.97 5.64 -4.94
C LEU A 52 14.00 5.92 -6.44
N ASN A 53 14.03 4.87 -7.26
CA ASN A 53 13.83 4.95 -8.71
C ASN A 53 12.33 5.05 -9.06
N ASP A 54 12.01 5.59 -10.24
CA ASP A 54 10.63 5.66 -10.74
C ASP A 54 9.96 4.27 -10.81
N GLU A 55 10.73 3.22 -11.15
CA GLU A 55 10.24 1.83 -11.18
C GLU A 55 9.78 1.35 -9.81
N CYS A 56 10.56 1.61 -8.76
CA CYS A 56 10.21 1.24 -7.39
C CYS A 56 8.93 1.95 -6.93
N LEU A 57 8.83 3.26 -7.20
CA LEU A 57 7.61 4.01 -6.90
C LEU A 57 6.39 3.48 -7.66
N SER A 58 6.56 3.07 -8.92
CA SER A 58 5.49 2.46 -9.71
C SER A 58 5.03 1.13 -9.12
N GLU A 59 5.95 0.27 -8.68
CA GLU A 59 5.61 -1.00 -8.02
C GLU A 59 4.89 -0.80 -6.70
N ILE A 60 5.38 0.11 -5.85
CA ILE A 60 4.73 0.45 -4.59
C ILE A 60 3.31 0.96 -4.88
N GLN A 61 3.13 1.87 -5.84
CA GLN A 61 1.82 2.39 -6.19
C GLN A 61 0.86 1.30 -6.70
N LYS A 62 1.33 0.38 -7.53
CA LYS A 62 0.54 -0.77 -7.98
C LYS A 62 0.11 -1.63 -6.80
N TYR A 63 1.03 -1.91 -5.88
CA TYR A 63 0.75 -2.72 -4.70
C TYR A 63 -0.27 -2.04 -3.76
N VAL A 64 -0.06 -0.76 -3.45
CA VAL A 64 -0.97 0.05 -2.62
C VAL A 64 -2.37 0.09 -3.25
N THR A 65 -2.46 0.30 -4.57
CA THR A 65 -3.75 0.30 -5.28
C THR A 65 -4.43 -1.06 -5.22
N PHE A 66 -3.66 -2.14 -5.37
CA PHE A 66 -4.16 -3.50 -5.24
C PHE A 66 -4.72 -3.78 -3.84
N CYS A 67 -3.99 -3.41 -2.78
CA CYS A 67 -4.46 -3.52 -1.40
C CYS A 67 -5.79 -2.79 -1.18
N LEU A 68 -5.89 -1.54 -1.64
CA LEU A 68 -7.12 -0.74 -1.52
C LEU A 68 -8.29 -1.35 -2.30
N ASP A 69 -8.04 -1.87 -3.51
CA ASP A 69 -9.07 -2.51 -4.34
C ASP A 69 -9.56 -3.83 -3.73
N GLN A 70 -8.64 -4.66 -3.23
CA GLN A 70 -8.97 -5.91 -2.53
C GLN A 70 -9.80 -5.63 -1.27
N LYS A 71 -9.41 -4.62 -0.48
CA LYS A 71 -10.15 -4.23 0.72
C LYS A 71 -11.58 -3.84 0.37
N LYS A 72 -11.77 -3.06 -0.69
CA LYS A 72 -13.10 -2.67 -1.19
C LYS A 72 -13.92 -3.88 -1.65
N ARG A 73 -13.34 -4.77 -2.45
CA ARG A 73 -14.01 -5.98 -2.94
C ARG A 73 -14.41 -6.92 -1.80
N MET A 74 -13.56 -7.09 -0.80
CA MET A 74 -13.88 -7.91 0.37
C MET A 74 -15.04 -7.32 1.17
N ASP A 75 -15.10 -5.99 1.30
CA ASP A 75 -16.21 -5.29 1.96
C ASP A 75 -17.53 -5.49 1.19
N GLU A 76 -17.49 -5.43 -0.14
CA GLU A 76 -18.64 -5.68 -1.02
C GLU A 76 -19.13 -7.13 -0.94
N ASP A 77 -18.21 -8.11 -0.93
CA ASP A 77 -18.53 -9.52 -0.80
C ASP A 77 -19.14 -9.83 0.57
N GLN A 78 -18.60 -9.22 1.63
CA GLN A 78 -19.13 -9.37 2.98
C GLN A 78 -20.53 -8.76 3.14
N LYS A 79 -20.80 -7.60 2.53
CA LYS A 79 -22.15 -7.00 2.50
C LYS A 79 -23.14 -7.90 1.75
N THR A 80 -22.70 -8.47 0.63
CA THR A 80 -23.52 -9.38 -0.16
C THR A 80 -23.88 -10.62 0.64
N ARG A 81 -22.90 -11.27 1.29
CA ARG A 81 -23.14 -12.41 2.19
C ARG A 81 -24.11 -12.10 3.33
N LYS A 82 -23.90 -10.99 4.06
CA LYS A 82 -24.81 -10.55 5.13
C LYS A 82 -26.24 -10.29 4.64
N THR A 83 -26.38 -9.82 3.41
CA THR A 83 -27.69 -9.60 2.79
C THR A 83 -28.38 -10.93 2.49
N TYR A 84 -27.66 -11.91 1.94
CA TYR A 84 -28.18 -13.25 1.71
C TYR A 84 -28.53 -13.98 3.02
N GLU A 85 -27.68 -13.88 4.05
CA GLU A 85 -27.96 -14.45 5.38
C GLU A 85 -29.23 -13.87 6.01
N ARG A 86 -29.54 -12.58 5.78
CA ARG A 86 -30.78 -11.96 6.25
C ARG A 86 -32.03 -12.35 5.45
N MET A 87 -31.86 -12.87 4.24
CA MET A 87 -32.97 -13.24 3.33
C MET A 87 -33.33 -14.72 3.42
N ILE A 88 -32.62 -15.53 4.21
CA ILE A 88 -33.02 -16.91 4.52
C ILE A 88 -33.89 -16.87 5.78
N PRO A 89 -35.22 -17.02 5.67
CA PRO A 89 -36.06 -17.27 6.83
C PRO A 89 -35.77 -18.67 7.39
N GLU A 90 -35.73 -18.79 8.72
CA GLU A 90 -35.74 -20.09 9.44
C GLU A 90 -36.99 -20.91 9.13
#